data_AF-A0A068NPX4-F1
#
_entry.id   AF-A0A068NPX4-F1
#
_cell.length_a   1.000
_cell.length_b   1.000
_cell.length_c   1.000
_cell.angle_alpha   90.00
_cell.angle_beta   90.00
_cell.angle_gamma   90.00
#
_symmetry.space_group_name_H-M   'P 1'
#
loop_
_entity.id
_entity.type
_entity.pdbx_description
1 polymer ?
#
loop_
_entity_poly.entity_id
_entity_poly.type
_entity_poly.pdbx_seq_one_letter_code
_entity_poly.pdbx_strand_id
1 'polypeptide(L)'
;MAKTHYETLGLKRSATAAEIKSAYRKIVLAHHPDRSKDPRSVQIFMSATEAYDVLTDASAKLRYDEGLNAEAKRIAERQRQATATQQKVAAPSGPRPGWTETVTSPSTVAADVSRLPGLFARGKHAEAESLAREILAVSPRQPVCYAILGDIHRARGNVNEAARMYAYAAQFEPNNPVYQRRYEELLSSNKVVETRHHHSQLQGEDRKGLAPLVGGGLILLAAIFLAISPEKAVFGKVAGISSWTGSLPIVLFLAGVSVGATLAIGNLLDRFQSLTTTATGRIGPAVALALVAVVNFWAALLLYLSMGAFQNAFNYSTTRIMAGVVVATVTLAFASSAHVVAAQALTWGGNLVYLGALIGWLVADQMKG
;
A
#
# COMPACT_ATOMS: atom_id res chain seq x y z
N MET A 1 -15.12 4.53 -19.15
CA MET A 1 -13.78 4.09 -19.59
C MET A 1 -12.91 5.32 -19.64
N ALA A 2 -11.67 5.26 -19.15
CA ALA A 2 -10.72 6.34 -19.35
C ALA A 2 -10.38 6.43 -20.86
N LYS A 3 -10.20 7.64 -21.40
CA LYS A 3 -9.82 7.82 -22.80
C LYS A 3 -8.43 7.24 -23.05
N THR A 4 -8.26 6.51 -24.14
CA THR A 4 -6.93 6.00 -24.54
C THR A 4 -6.02 7.13 -25.04
N HIS A 5 -4.70 6.95 -25.05
CA HIS A 5 -3.77 7.95 -25.60
C HIS A 5 -4.05 8.22 -27.09
N TYR A 6 -4.49 7.21 -27.83
CA TYR A 6 -4.96 7.36 -29.21
C TYR A 6 -6.21 8.24 -29.29
N GLU A 7 -7.22 8.01 -28.44
CA GLU A 7 -8.42 8.83 -28.37
C GLU A 7 -8.15 10.26 -27.91
N THR A 8 -7.18 10.46 -27.00
CA THR A 8 -6.72 11.78 -26.55
C THR A 8 -6.13 12.60 -27.69
N LEU A 9 -5.43 11.96 -28.63
CA LEU A 9 -4.94 12.59 -29.85
C LEU A 9 -5.96 12.57 -31.01
N GLY A 10 -7.14 11.96 -30.82
CA GLY A 10 -8.15 11.80 -31.86
C GLY A 10 -7.74 10.84 -32.99
N LEU A 11 -6.89 9.86 -32.68
CA LEU A 11 -6.32 8.91 -33.62
C LEU A 11 -6.84 7.49 -33.40
N LYS A 12 -6.70 6.66 -34.45
CA LYS A 12 -6.90 5.21 -34.34
C LYS A 12 -5.62 4.54 -33.84
N ARG A 13 -5.75 3.35 -33.25
CA ARG A 13 -4.60 2.52 -32.81
C ARG A 13 -3.62 2.18 -33.94
N SER A 14 -4.09 2.19 -35.19
CA SER A 14 -3.28 1.97 -36.38
C SER A 14 -2.50 3.22 -36.86
N ALA A 15 -2.52 4.33 -36.11
CA ALA A 15 -1.89 5.57 -36.52
C ALA A 15 -0.36 5.44 -36.61
N THR A 16 0.18 6.02 -37.68
CA THR A 16 1.62 6.12 -37.95
C THR A 16 2.27 7.20 -37.08
N ALA A 17 3.58 7.13 -36.90
CA ALA A 17 4.34 8.14 -36.15
C ALA A 17 4.16 9.56 -36.72
N ALA A 18 4.00 9.67 -38.05
CA ALA A 18 3.74 10.94 -38.72
C ALA A 18 2.37 11.53 -38.34
N GLU A 19 1.33 10.69 -38.27
CA GLU A 19 -0.02 11.10 -37.85
C GLU A 19 -0.07 11.49 -36.38
N ILE A 20 0.63 10.75 -35.51
CA ILE A 20 0.79 11.06 -34.08
C ILE A 20 1.42 12.44 -33.89
N LYS A 21 2.53 12.71 -34.58
CA LYS A 21 3.22 14.01 -34.52
C LYS A 21 2.41 15.16 -35.14
N SER A 22 1.56 14.87 -36.12
CA SER A 22 0.66 15.85 -36.73
C SER A 22 -0.49 16.22 -35.79
N ALA A 23 -1.13 15.22 -35.18
CA ALA A 23 -2.22 15.41 -34.23
C ALA A 23 -1.78 16.16 -32.96
N TYR A 24 -0.63 15.78 -32.39
CA TYR A 24 -0.06 16.48 -31.24
C TYR A 24 0.20 17.96 -31.53
N ARG A 25 0.83 18.27 -32.67
CA ARG A 25 1.09 19.66 -33.08
C ARG A 25 -0.18 20.49 -33.20
N LYS A 26 -1.28 19.92 -33.72
CA LYS A 26 -2.58 20.61 -33.80
C LYS A 26 -3.13 20.96 -32.42
N ILE A 27 -3.04 20.03 -31.47
CA ILE A 27 -3.55 20.22 -30.10
C ILE A 27 -2.70 21.24 -29.35
N VAL A 28 -1.37 21.16 -29.45
CA VAL A 28 -0.45 22.13 -28.83
C VAL A 28 -0.70 23.54 -29.35
N LEU A 29 -0.86 23.72 -30.66
CA LEU A 29 -1.12 25.04 -31.25
C LEU A 29 -2.47 25.64 -30.83
N ALA A 30 -3.47 24.80 -30.53
CA ALA A 30 -4.79 25.23 -30.11
C ALA A 30 -4.87 25.52 -28.60
N HIS A 31 -4.13 24.76 -27.78
CA HIS A 31 -4.25 24.77 -26.32
C HIS A 31 -2.99 25.23 -25.58
N HIS A 32 -2.01 25.83 -26.28
CA HIS A 32 -0.81 26.37 -25.65
C HIS A 32 -1.18 27.38 -24.54
N PRO A 33 -0.54 27.33 -23.36
CA PRO A 33 -0.83 28.24 -22.24
C PRO A 33 -0.64 29.72 -22.61
N ASP A 34 0.29 30.04 -23.50
CA ASP A 34 0.48 31.43 -23.97
C ASP A 34 -0.63 31.93 -24.91
N ARG A 35 -1.40 31.02 -25.52
CA ARG A 35 -2.42 31.36 -26.52
C ARG A 35 -3.85 31.20 -26.01
N SER A 36 -4.07 30.32 -25.04
CA SER A 36 -5.38 30.04 -24.45
C SER A 36 -5.35 30.23 -22.94
N LYS A 37 -6.24 31.10 -22.43
CA LYS A 37 -6.41 31.36 -20.98
C LYS A 37 -7.49 30.48 -20.34
N ASP A 38 -8.08 29.51 -21.06
CA ASP A 38 -9.07 28.58 -20.51
C ASP A 38 -8.36 27.55 -19.59
N PRO A 39 -8.76 27.40 -18.32
CA PRO A 39 -8.23 26.36 -17.43
C PRO A 39 -8.30 24.94 -18.01
N ARG A 40 -9.28 24.66 -18.88
CA ARG A 40 -9.42 23.35 -19.56
C ARG A 40 -8.35 23.13 -20.63
N SER A 41 -7.81 24.19 -21.23
CA SER A 41 -6.73 24.08 -22.23
C SER A 41 -5.45 23.52 -21.62
N VAL A 42 -5.15 23.86 -20.36
CA VAL A 42 -4.00 23.29 -19.63
C VAL A 42 -4.15 21.78 -19.50
N GLN A 43 -5.34 21.30 -19.12
CA GLN A 43 -5.59 19.87 -18.96
C GLN A 43 -5.55 19.12 -20.30
N ILE A 44 -6.07 19.71 -21.37
CA ILE A 44 -6.01 19.13 -22.73
C ILE A 44 -4.56 19.08 -23.22
N PHE A 45 -3.79 20.15 -23.00
CA PHE A 45 -2.37 20.22 -23.34
C PHE A 45 -1.56 19.14 -22.62
N MET A 46 -1.71 19.03 -21.30
CA MET A 46 -1.00 18.02 -20.50
C MET A 46 -1.34 16.59 -20.96
N SER A 47 -2.63 16.30 -21.18
CA SER A 47 -3.09 14.98 -21.63
C SER A 47 -2.55 14.63 -23.02
N ALA A 48 -2.45 15.63 -23.91
CA ALA A 48 -1.91 15.44 -25.26
C ALA A 48 -0.40 15.25 -25.27
N THR A 49 0.35 15.93 -24.40
CA THR A 49 1.79 15.73 -24.22
C THR A 49 2.08 14.32 -23.70
N GLU A 50 1.39 13.89 -22.64
CA GLU A 50 1.52 12.52 -22.10
C GLU A 50 1.21 11.46 -23.17
N ALA A 51 0.14 11.65 -23.94
CA ALA A 51 -0.20 10.74 -25.04
C ALA A 51 0.88 10.74 -26.15
N TYR A 52 1.46 11.88 -26.48
CA TYR A 52 2.52 11.97 -27.49
C TYR A 52 3.81 11.29 -27.03
N ASP A 53 4.21 11.47 -25.77
CA ASP A 53 5.44 10.89 -25.21
C ASP A 53 5.38 9.36 -25.22
N VAL A 54 4.24 8.79 -24.80
CA VAL A 54 4.04 7.33 -24.80
C VAL A 54 3.97 6.75 -26.21
N LEU A 55 3.31 7.44 -27.14
CA LEU A 55 3.07 6.91 -28.50
C LEU A 55 4.25 7.13 -29.46
N THR A 56 5.17 8.03 -29.15
CA THR A 56 6.36 8.31 -29.99
C THR A 56 7.54 7.41 -29.65
N ASP A 57 7.67 6.97 -28.39
CA ASP A 57 8.68 5.98 -27.99
C ASP A 57 8.23 4.56 -28.40
N ALA A 58 9.04 3.89 -29.22
CA ALA A 58 8.70 2.57 -29.75
C ALA A 58 8.51 1.52 -28.65
N SER A 59 9.31 1.57 -27.58
CA SER A 59 9.24 0.64 -26.45
C SER A 59 8.03 0.92 -25.55
N ALA A 60 7.74 2.19 -25.29
CA ALA A 60 6.60 2.62 -24.47
C ALA A 60 5.28 2.35 -25.19
N LYS A 61 5.22 2.64 -26.50
CA LYS A 61 4.07 2.33 -27.35
C LYS A 61 3.79 0.83 -27.37
N LEU A 62 4.82 0.00 -27.51
CA LEU A 62 4.66 -1.46 -27.51
C LEU A 62 4.04 -1.95 -26.20
N ARG A 63 4.60 -1.55 -25.05
CA ARG A 63 4.06 -1.91 -23.72
C ARG A 63 2.62 -1.41 -23.53
N TYR A 64 2.34 -0.20 -23.99
CA TYR A 64 1.00 0.38 -23.93
C TYR A 64 -0.01 -0.42 -24.76
N ASP A 65 0.36 -0.79 -25.98
CA ASP A 65 -0.49 -1.59 -26.87
C ASP A 65 -0.70 -3.03 -26.37
N GLU A 66 0.31 -3.63 -25.75
CA GLU A 66 0.19 -4.92 -25.04
C GLU A 66 -0.80 -4.84 -23.89
N GLY A 67 -0.72 -3.79 -23.06
CA GLY A 67 -1.66 -3.55 -21.96
C GLY A 67 -3.11 -3.42 -22.44
N LEU A 68 -3.34 -2.65 -23.51
CA LEU A 68 -4.67 -2.50 -24.13
C LEU A 68 -5.20 -3.84 -24.67
N ASN A 69 -4.34 -4.66 -25.27
CA ASN A 69 -4.73 -5.97 -25.80
C ASN A 69 -5.06 -6.97 -24.69
N ALA A 70 -4.31 -6.94 -23.59
CA ALA A 70 -4.58 -7.77 -22.42
C ALA A 70 -5.94 -7.42 -21.78
N GLU A 71 -6.26 -6.12 -21.66
CA GLU A 71 -7.56 -5.69 -21.14
C GLU A 71 -8.71 -6.06 -22.07
N ALA A 72 -8.54 -5.91 -23.39
CA ALA A 72 -9.52 -6.35 -24.37
C ALA A 72 -9.81 -7.86 -24.28
N LYS A 73 -8.77 -8.69 -24.11
CA LYS A 73 -8.93 -10.14 -23.89
C LYS A 73 -9.72 -10.44 -22.62
N ARG A 74 -9.41 -9.77 -21.51
CA ARG A 74 -10.10 -9.95 -20.22
C ARG A 74 -11.58 -9.57 -20.31
N ILE A 75 -11.90 -8.48 -21.03
CA ILE A 75 -13.28 -8.04 -21.24
C ILE A 75 -14.03 -9.08 -22.09
N ALA A 76 -13.43 -9.55 -23.18
CA ALA A 76 -14.01 -10.58 -24.04
C ALA A 76 -14.25 -11.90 -23.30
N GLU A 77 -13.33 -12.31 -22.44
CA GLU A 77 -13.44 -13.53 -21.64
C GLU A 77 -14.55 -13.43 -20.58
N ARG A 78 -14.66 -12.28 -19.90
CA ARG A 78 -15.78 -11.99 -19.01
C ARG A 78 -17.13 -12.06 -19.73
N GLN A 79 -17.21 -11.52 -20.95
CA GLN A 79 -18.43 -11.59 -21.76
C GLN A 79 -18.76 -13.02 -22.17
N ARG A 80 -17.76 -13.82 -22.59
CA ARG A 80 -17.97 -15.25 -22.91
C ARG A 80 -18.47 -16.05 -21.72
N GLN A 81 -17.89 -15.83 -20.54
CA GLN A 81 -18.31 -16.50 -19.31
C GLN A 81 -19.73 -16.10 -18.88
N ALA A 82 -20.10 -14.82 -19.05
CA ALA A 82 -21.46 -14.35 -18.80
C ALA A 82 -22.48 -15.01 -19.74
N THR A 83 -22.17 -15.11 -21.03
CA THR A 83 -23.04 -15.78 -22.02
C THR A 83 -23.14 -17.30 -21.80
N ALA A 84 -22.03 -17.96 -21.46
CA ALA A 84 -22.01 -19.39 -21.14
C ALA A 84 -22.81 -19.74 -19.87
N THR A 85 -22.82 -18.84 -18.88
CA THR A 85 -23.61 -18.99 -17.66
C THR A 85 -25.11 -18.86 -17.93
N GLN A 86 -25.51 -17.96 -18.84
CA GLN A 86 -26.93 -17.84 -19.24
C GLN A 86 -27.44 -19.06 -20.02
N GLN A 87 -26.60 -19.69 -20.84
CA GLN A 87 -27.00 -20.84 -21.66
C GLN A 87 -27.15 -22.14 -20.86
N LYS A 88 -26.46 -22.26 -19.72
CA LYS A 88 -26.53 -23.43 -18.82
C LYS A 88 -27.77 -23.41 -17.89
N VAL A 89 -28.51 -22.31 -17.83
CA VAL A 89 -29.70 -22.14 -16.97
C VAL A 89 -31.00 -22.36 -17.76
N ALA A 90 -30.95 -22.51 -19.08
CA ALA A 90 -32.12 -22.72 -19.94
C ALA A 90 -32.38 -24.21 -20.25
N ALA A 91 -33.28 -24.82 -19.46
CA ALA A 91 -34.19 -25.99 -19.72
C ALA A 91 -33.91 -27.34 -18.99
N PRO A 92 -34.95 -28.15 -18.61
CA PRO A 92 -36.37 -27.86 -18.35
C PRO A 92 -36.74 -27.97 -16.85
N SER A 93 -37.78 -27.23 -16.47
CA SER A 93 -38.39 -27.19 -15.13
C SER A 93 -39.21 -28.44 -14.83
N GLY A 94 -38.69 -29.32 -13.95
CA GLY A 94 -39.54 -30.18 -13.13
C GLY A 94 -40.23 -29.37 -12.00
N PRO A 95 -41.31 -29.89 -11.39
CA PRO A 95 -42.02 -29.16 -10.34
C PRO A 95 -41.08 -28.94 -9.15
N ARG A 96 -40.75 -27.68 -8.88
CA ARG A 96 -39.97 -27.31 -7.69
C ARG A 96 -40.86 -27.51 -6.45
N PRO A 97 -40.36 -28.10 -5.35
CA PRO A 97 -41.14 -28.21 -4.12
C PRO A 97 -41.46 -26.82 -3.58
N GLY A 98 -42.76 -26.56 -3.39
CA GLY A 98 -43.39 -25.45 -2.69
C GLY A 98 -42.51 -24.27 -2.28
N TRP A 99 -42.37 -23.29 -3.18
CA TRP A 99 -42.23 -21.91 -2.75
C TRP A 99 -43.63 -21.34 -2.63
N THR A 100 -44.06 -21.05 -1.40
CA THR A 100 -45.21 -20.18 -1.16
C THR A 100 -44.93 -18.86 -1.87
N GLU A 101 -45.71 -18.56 -2.90
CA GLU A 101 -45.79 -17.25 -3.53
C GLU A 101 -46.29 -16.23 -2.49
N THR A 102 -45.39 -15.71 -1.66
CA THR A 102 -45.58 -14.36 -1.13
C THR A 102 -45.23 -13.42 -2.26
N VAL A 103 -46.25 -13.01 -3.02
CA VAL A 103 -46.22 -11.81 -3.84
C VAL A 103 -45.77 -10.66 -2.93
N THR A 104 -44.49 -10.29 -2.98
CA THR A 104 -43.92 -9.23 -2.15
C THR A 104 -44.55 -7.91 -2.58
N SER A 105 -45.56 -7.49 -1.84
CA SER A 105 -46.19 -6.17 -1.97
C SER A 105 -45.17 -5.06 -1.63
N PRO A 106 -45.35 -3.82 -2.10
CA PRO A 106 -44.44 -2.70 -1.80
C PRO A 106 -44.12 -2.48 -0.31
N SER A 107 -44.99 -2.95 0.59
CA SER A 107 -44.81 -2.93 2.04
C SER A 107 -43.70 -3.85 2.57
N THR A 108 -43.36 -4.95 1.88
CA THR A 108 -42.31 -5.88 2.33
C THR A 108 -40.91 -5.39 1.96
N VAL A 109 -40.76 -4.77 0.79
CA VAL A 109 -39.48 -4.20 0.32
C VAL A 109 -38.97 -3.13 1.28
N ALA A 110 -39.84 -2.25 1.78
CA ALA A 110 -39.46 -1.23 2.76
C ALA A 110 -38.98 -1.86 4.09
N ALA A 111 -39.67 -2.91 4.58
CA ALA A 111 -39.28 -3.63 5.78
C ALA A 111 -37.92 -4.34 5.61
N ASP A 112 -37.68 -4.94 4.46
CA ASP A 112 -36.43 -5.63 4.16
C ASP A 112 -35.26 -4.65 3.99
N VAL A 113 -35.48 -3.49 3.37
CA VAL A 113 -34.49 -2.39 3.29
C VAL A 113 -34.11 -1.91 4.69
N SER A 114 -35.07 -1.76 5.61
CA SER A 114 -34.79 -1.34 7.00
C SER A 114 -34.01 -2.38 7.81
N ARG A 115 -34.04 -3.67 7.43
CA ARG A 115 -33.31 -4.75 8.13
C ARG A 115 -31.85 -4.86 7.72
N LEU A 116 -31.48 -4.38 6.53
CA LEU A 116 -30.13 -4.49 5.95
C LEU A 116 -29.01 -3.93 6.85
N PRO A 117 -29.10 -2.70 7.38
CA PRO A 117 -28.04 -2.15 8.24
C PRO A 117 -27.81 -2.99 9.50
N GLY A 118 -28.88 -3.54 10.07
CA GLY A 118 -28.79 -4.41 11.26
C GLY A 118 -28.18 -5.78 10.96
N LEU A 119 -28.34 -6.33 9.76
CA LEU A 119 -27.64 -7.55 9.34
C LEU A 119 -26.14 -7.29 9.14
N PHE A 120 -25.79 -6.17 8.50
CA PHE A 120 -24.40 -5.77 8.32
C PHE A 120 -23.69 -5.52 9.66
N ALA A 121 -24.32 -4.78 10.58
CA ALA A 121 -23.77 -4.49 11.90
C ALA A 121 -23.49 -5.75 12.76
N ARG A 122 -24.23 -6.83 12.52
CA ARG A 122 -24.04 -8.14 13.17
C ARG A 122 -22.97 -9.01 12.49
N GLY A 123 -22.24 -8.48 11.50
CA GLY A 123 -21.20 -9.19 10.75
C GLY A 123 -21.73 -10.24 9.77
N LYS A 124 -23.05 -10.31 9.57
CA LYS A 124 -23.69 -11.29 8.67
C LYS A 124 -23.63 -10.86 7.21
N HIS A 125 -22.42 -10.69 6.68
CA HIS A 125 -22.18 -10.10 5.36
C HIS A 125 -22.79 -10.91 4.20
N ALA A 126 -22.81 -12.24 4.30
CA ALA A 126 -23.40 -13.09 3.25
C ALA A 126 -24.94 -12.96 3.19
N GLU A 127 -25.60 -12.95 4.35
CA GLU A 127 -27.06 -12.77 4.45
C GLU A 127 -27.46 -11.36 3.97
N ALA A 128 -26.74 -10.33 4.41
CA ALA A 128 -26.95 -8.95 3.97
C ALA A 128 -26.75 -8.76 2.45
N GLU A 129 -25.73 -9.40 1.87
CA GLU A 129 -25.48 -9.36 0.43
C GLU A 129 -26.61 -10.02 -0.37
N SER A 130 -27.08 -11.20 0.07
CA SER A 130 -28.17 -11.91 -0.59
C SER A 130 -29.46 -11.10 -0.60
N LEU A 131 -29.84 -10.54 0.56
CA LEU A 131 -31.04 -9.72 0.72
C LEU A 131 -30.95 -8.43 -0.10
N ALA A 132 -29.79 -7.76 -0.11
CA ALA A 132 -29.59 -6.55 -0.91
C ALA A 132 -29.78 -6.81 -2.41
N ARG A 133 -29.30 -7.95 -2.92
CA ARG A 133 -29.47 -8.33 -4.33
C ARG A 133 -30.92 -8.71 -4.66
N GLU A 134 -31.60 -9.39 -3.76
CA GLU A 134 -33.02 -9.71 -3.89
C GLU A 134 -33.88 -8.45 -3.96
N ILE A 135 -33.63 -7.48 -3.06
CA ILE A 135 -34.28 -6.18 -3.09
C ILE A 135 -34.00 -5.45 -4.41
N LEU A 136 -32.74 -5.44 -4.88
CA LEU A 136 -32.37 -4.77 -6.13
C LEU A 136 -32.95 -5.43 -7.39
N ALA A 137 -33.25 -6.74 -7.34
CA ALA A 137 -33.91 -7.45 -8.44
C ALA A 137 -35.37 -6.98 -8.62
N VAL A 138 -36.04 -6.59 -7.53
CA VAL A 138 -37.43 -6.09 -7.55
C VAL A 138 -37.47 -4.56 -7.63
N SER A 139 -36.57 -3.88 -6.94
CA SER A 139 -36.49 -2.42 -6.81
C SER A 139 -35.07 -1.92 -7.06
N PRO A 140 -34.69 -1.65 -8.32
CA PRO A 140 -33.33 -1.25 -8.68
C PRO A 140 -32.89 0.14 -8.15
N ARG A 141 -33.82 0.98 -7.70
CA ARG A 141 -33.55 2.36 -7.23
C ARG A 141 -33.50 2.42 -5.70
N GLN A 142 -32.68 1.57 -5.08
CA GLN A 142 -32.53 1.52 -3.63
C GLN A 142 -31.08 1.88 -3.22
N PRO A 143 -30.79 3.16 -2.92
CA PRO A 143 -29.44 3.64 -2.58
C PRO A 143 -28.80 2.90 -1.43
N VAL A 144 -29.58 2.57 -0.39
CA VAL A 144 -29.12 1.85 0.82
C VAL A 144 -28.58 0.47 0.46
N CYS A 145 -29.17 -0.24 -0.51
CA CYS A 145 -28.71 -1.56 -0.92
C CYS A 145 -27.33 -1.47 -1.58
N TYR A 146 -27.12 -0.48 -2.45
CA TYR A 146 -25.81 -0.22 -3.05
C TYR A 146 -24.77 0.21 -1.99
N ALA A 147 -25.14 1.05 -1.03
CA ALA A 147 -24.24 1.44 0.06
C ALA A 147 -23.77 0.24 0.90
N ILE A 148 -24.69 -0.66 1.27
CA ILE A 148 -24.38 -1.87 2.04
C ILE A 148 -23.52 -2.86 1.23
N LEU A 149 -23.78 -3.02 -0.07
CA LEU A 149 -22.90 -3.80 -0.95
C LEU A 149 -21.49 -3.18 -1.00
N GLY A 150 -21.40 -1.85 -1.06
CA GLY A 150 -20.14 -1.11 -0.95
C GLY A 150 -19.39 -1.37 0.35
N ASP A 151 -20.09 -1.38 1.48
CA ASP A 151 -19.51 -1.68 2.80
C ASP A 151 -19.00 -3.12 2.87
N ILE A 152 -19.73 -4.09 2.31
CA ILE A 152 -19.35 -5.50 2.24
C ILE A 152 -18.12 -5.69 1.33
N HIS A 153 -18.09 -5.04 0.16
CA HIS A 153 -16.93 -5.09 -0.72
C HIS A 153 -15.69 -4.46 -0.09
N ARG A 154 -15.85 -3.37 0.68
CA ARG A 154 -14.76 -2.76 1.46
C ARG A 154 -14.24 -3.69 2.54
N ALA A 155 -15.12 -4.36 3.29
CA ALA A 155 -14.74 -5.34 4.30
C ALA A 155 -13.96 -6.54 3.70
N ARG A 156 -14.19 -6.86 2.43
CA ARG A 156 -13.48 -7.90 1.67
C ARG A 156 -12.21 -7.42 0.97
N GLY A 157 -11.84 -6.14 1.10
CA GLY A 157 -10.67 -5.55 0.43
C GLY A 157 -10.88 -5.25 -1.07
N ASN A 158 -12.09 -5.41 -1.60
CA ASN A 158 -12.42 -5.14 -3.01
C ASN A 158 -12.72 -3.64 -3.22
N VAL A 159 -11.69 -2.80 -3.07
CA VAL A 159 -11.78 -1.32 -3.08
C VAL A 159 -12.44 -0.77 -4.36
N ASN A 160 -12.12 -1.34 -5.51
CA ASN A 160 -12.66 -0.91 -6.81
C ASN A 160 -14.17 -1.16 -6.93
N GLU A 161 -14.64 -2.32 -6.46
CA GLU A 161 -16.07 -2.65 -6.48
C GLU A 161 -16.83 -1.84 -5.44
N ALA A 162 -16.23 -1.63 -4.26
CA ALA A 162 -16.79 -0.78 -3.23
C ALA A 162 -17.01 0.65 -3.76
N ALA A 163 -16.01 1.22 -4.45
CA ALA A 163 -16.13 2.55 -5.06
C ALA A 163 -17.27 2.63 -6.08
N ARG A 164 -17.43 1.60 -6.94
CA ARG A 164 -18.56 1.52 -7.88
C ARG A 164 -19.91 1.51 -7.15
N MET A 165 -20.03 0.72 -6.10
CA MET A 165 -21.28 0.62 -5.34
C MET A 165 -21.64 1.94 -4.64
N TYR A 166 -20.66 2.68 -4.10
CA TYR A 166 -20.92 4.02 -3.55
C TYR A 166 -21.25 5.05 -4.63
N ALA A 167 -20.67 4.94 -5.83
CA ALA A 167 -21.05 5.79 -6.96
C ALA A 167 -22.53 5.59 -7.33
N TYR A 168 -23.01 4.34 -7.39
CA TYR A 168 -24.42 4.04 -7.63
C TYR A 168 -25.32 4.61 -6.53
N ALA A 169 -24.95 4.44 -5.25
CA ALA A 169 -25.72 5.00 -4.13
C ALA A 169 -25.81 6.55 -4.22
N ALA A 170 -24.68 7.22 -4.49
CA ALA A 170 -24.63 8.68 -4.64
C ALA A 170 -25.40 9.19 -5.86
N GLN A 171 -25.50 8.40 -6.94
CA GLN A 171 -26.29 8.79 -8.12
C GLN A 171 -27.80 8.85 -7.81
N PHE A 172 -28.29 7.93 -6.98
CA PHE A 172 -29.70 7.89 -6.60
C PHE A 172 -30.04 8.84 -5.44
N GLU A 173 -29.10 9.11 -4.54
CA GLU A 173 -29.21 10.13 -3.47
C GLU A 173 -28.01 11.10 -3.48
N PRO A 174 -27.98 12.10 -4.39
CA PRO A 174 -26.86 13.03 -4.50
C PRO A 174 -26.66 13.93 -3.28
N ASN A 175 -27.74 14.20 -2.52
CA ASN A 175 -27.70 15.06 -1.34
C ASN A 175 -27.23 14.34 -0.08
N ASN A 176 -26.90 13.05 -0.15
CA ASN A 176 -26.44 12.28 1.00
C ASN A 176 -24.91 12.38 1.13
N PRO A 177 -24.38 13.15 2.11
CA PRO A 177 -22.94 13.41 2.20
C PRO A 177 -22.13 12.16 2.58
N VAL A 178 -22.77 11.13 3.11
CA VAL A 178 -22.10 9.88 3.52
C VAL A 178 -21.64 9.10 2.29
N TYR A 179 -22.49 8.96 1.27
CA TYR A 179 -22.15 8.20 0.06
C TYR A 179 -21.06 8.90 -0.75
N GLN A 180 -21.18 10.22 -0.89
CA GLN A 180 -20.19 11.02 -1.61
C GLN A 180 -18.81 10.95 -0.95
N ARG A 181 -18.74 11.12 0.37
CA ARG A 181 -17.47 11.03 1.11
C ARG A 181 -16.83 9.64 0.97
N ARG A 182 -17.64 8.56 1.07
CA ARG A 182 -17.15 7.18 0.92
C ARG A 182 -16.65 6.88 -0.48
N TYR A 183 -17.29 7.42 -1.51
CA TYR A 183 -16.84 7.33 -2.89
C TYR A 183 -15.50 8.05 -3.10
N GLU A 184 -15.38 9.29 -2.62
CA GLU A 184 -14.16 10.11 -2.73
C GLU A 184 -12.97 9.51 -1.97
N GLU A 185 -13.20 8.96 -0.78
CA GLU A 185 -12.22 8.23 0.04
C GLU A 185 -11.62 7.04 -0.75
N LEU A 186 -12.45 6.26 -1.43
CA LEU A 186 -11.99 5.09 -2.18
C LEU A 186 -11.32 5.47 -3.51
N LEU A 187 -11.75 6.56 -4.16
CA LEU A 187 -11.10 7.07 -5.37
C LEU A 187 -9.72 7.67 -5.10
N SER A 188 -9.57 8.42 -4.03
CA SER A 188 -8.27 8.95 -3.61
C SER A 188 -7.30 7.82 -3.25
N SER A 189 -7.79 6.79 -2.54
CA SER A 189 -7.02 5.57 -2.28
C SER A 189 -6.56 4.88 -3.58
N ASN A 190 -7.46 4.71 -4.55
CA ASN A 190 -7.15 4.01 -5.79
C ASN A 190 -6.21 4.81 -6.72
N LYS A 191 -6.39 6.13 -6.82
CA LYS A 191 -5.54 7.02 -7.63
C LYS A 191 -4.10 7.07 -7.09
N VAL A 192 -3.92 6.97 -5.76
CA VAL A 192 -2.59 6.87 -5.13
C VAL A 192 -1.92 5.52 -5.43
N VAL A 193 -2.69 4.43 -5.51
CA VAL A 193 -2.18 3.09 -5.85
C VAL A 193 -1.79 3.00 -7.34
N GLU A 194 -2.62 3.52 -8.24
CA GLU A 194 -2.38 3.50 -9.69
C GLU A 194 -1.18 4.39 -10.09
N THR A 195 -1.07 5.59 -9.51
CA THR A 195 0.11 6.46 -9.69
C THR A 195 1.38 5.86 -9.10
N ARG A 196 1.30 5.12 -7.97
CA ARG A 196 2.45 4.38 -7.42
C ARG A 196 2.90 3.24 -8.33
N HIS A 197 1.98 2.50 -8.95
CA HIS A 197 2.32 1.41 -9.84
C HIS A 197 3.05 1.90 -11.10
N HIS A 198 2.58 3.00 -11.71
CA HIS A 198 3.23 3.55 -12.92
C HIS A 198 4.62 4.16 -12.67
N HIS A 199 4.85 4.83 -11.53
CA HIS A 199 6.18 5.35 -11.19
C HIS A 199 7.17 4.26 -10.72
N SER A 200 6.66 3.13 -10.22
CA SER A 200 7.51 2.06 -9.66
C SER A 200 8.17 1.14 -10.70
N GLN A 201 7.69 1.11 -11.94
CA GLN A 201 8.20 0.21 -12.99
C GLN A 201 9.42 0.75 -13.74
N LEU A 202 9.70 2.06 -13.73
CA LEU A 202 10.78 2.65 -14.54
C LEU A 202 12.09 2.96 -13.79
N GLN A 203 12.11 2.88 -12.46
CA GLN A 203 13.31 3.23 -11.65
C GLN A 203 13.66 2.23 -10.54
N GLY A 204 12.89 1.14 -10.38
CA GLY A 204 12.84 0.38 -9.13
C GLY A 204 13.57 -0.96 -9.08
N GLU A 205 13.96 -1.59 -10.19
CA GLU A 205 14.53 -2.95 -10.13
C GLU A 205 15.99 -2.99 -9.67
N ASP A 206 16.86 -2.11 -10.16
CA ASP A 206 18.29 -2.18 -9.82
C ASP A 206 18.62 -1.73 -8.37
N ARG A 207 17.89 -0.75 -7.82
CA ARG A 207 18.16 -0.23 -6.46
C ARG A 207 17.66 -1.16 -5.33
N LYS A 208 16.63 -1.97 -5.58
CA LYS A 208 16.02 -2.83 -4.56
C LYS A 208 16.86 -4.06 -4.23
N GLY A 209 17.60 -4.60 -5.20
CA GLY A 209 18.51 -5.73 -4.99
C GLY A 209 19.80 -5.34 -4.25
N LEU A 210 20.29 -4.12 -4.46
CA LEU A 210 21.58 -3.67 -3.93
C LEU A 210 21.52 -3.17 -2.48
N ALA A 211 20.42 -2.55 -2.05
CA ALA A 211 20.30 -1.98 -0.70
C ALA A 211 20.58 -2.96 0.47
N PRO A 212 20.00 -4.18 0.51
CA PRO A 212 20.30 -5.16 1.55
C PRO A 212 21.75 -5.67 1.51
N LEU A 213 22.35 -5.76 0.32
CA LEU A 213 23.75 -6.16 0.15
C LEU A 213 24.70 -5.09 0.71
N VAL A 214 24.42 -3.80 0.44
CA VAL A 214 25.22 -2.69 0.97
C VAL A 214 25.10 -2.61 2.50
N GLY A 215 23.89 -2.73 3.05
CA GLY A 215 23.69 -2.69 4.50
C GLY A 215 24.35 -3.86 5.23
N GLY A 216 24.16 -5.09 4.73
CA GLY A 216 24.82 -6.28 5.26
C GLY A 216 26.36 -6.20 5.13
N GLY A 217 26.85 -5.70 4.00
CA GLY A 217 28.29 -5.49 3.78
C GLY A 217 28.90 -4.51 4.77
N LEU A 218 28.23 -3.41 5.09
CA LEU A 218 28.69 -2.44 6.10
C LEU A 218 28.76 -3.05 7.50
N ILE A 219 27.78 -3.86 7.90
CA ILE A 219 27.80 -4.57 9.19
C ILE A 219 28.95 -5.57 9.24
N LEU A 220 29.20 -6.28 8.14
CA LEU A 220 30.29 -7.25 8.05
C LEU A 220 31.65 -6.57 8.09
N LEU A 221 31.83 -5.43 7.41
CA LEU A 221 33.04 -4.61 7.51
C LEU A 221 33.26 -4.08 8.94
N ALA A 222 32.18 -3.61 9.59
CA ALA A 222 32.22 -3.20 10.98
C ALA A 222 32.61 -4.34 11.93
N ALA A 223 32.10 -5.55 11.69
CA ALA A 223 32.46 -6.74 12.45
C ALA A 223 33.95 -7.10 12.27
N ILE A 224 34.44 -7.10 11.02
CA ILE A 224 35.86 -7.34 10.71
C ILE A 224 36.74 -6.29 11.40
N PHE A 225 36.36 -5.02 11.33
CA PHE A 225 37.08 -3.93 12.00
C PHE A 225 37.18 -4.16 13.51
N LEU A 226 36.08 -4.52 14.18
CA LEU A 226 36.09 -4.79 15.63
C LEU A 226 36.90 -6.05 16.00
N ALA A 227 36.97 -7.03 15.12
CA ALA A 227 37.72 -8.26 15.34
C ALA A 227 39.24 -8.08 15.21
N ILE A 228 39.68 -7.10 14.41
CA ILE A 228 41.11 -6.88 14.11
C ILE A 228 41.69 -5.71 14.90
N SER A 229 40.87 -4.72 15.28
CA SER A 229 41.34 -3.50 15.96
C SER A 229 41.70 -3.75 17.43
N PRO A 230 42.99 -3.71 17.81
CA PRO A 230 43.42 -3.99 19.17
C PRO A 230 43.24 -2.73 20.04
N GLU A 231 42.02 -2.51 20.50
CA GLU A 231 41.69 -1.37 21.36
C GLU A 231 41.68 -1.76 22.84
N LYS A 232 42.16 -0.84 23.68
CA LYS A 232 42.07 -0.97 25.14
C LYS A 232 40.70 -0.49 25.61
N ALA A 233 40.21 -1.09 26.69
CA ALA A 233 38.97 -0.66 27.31
C ALA A 233 39.11 0.77 27.86
N VAL A 234 38.14 1.62 27.51
CA VAL A 234 38.10 3.04 27.91
C VAL A 234 37.29 3.23 29.19
N PHE A 235 36.30 2.37 29.41
CA PHE A 235 35.29 2.52 30.47
C PHE A 235 35.51 1.61 31.69
N GLY A 236 36.75 1.24 32.00
CA GLY A 236 37.09 0.21 33.00
C GLY A 236 36.51 0.41 34.41
N LYS A 237 36.07 1.62 34.78
CA LYS A 237 35.47 1.93 36.08
C LYS A 237 33.94 1.78 36.14
N VAL A 238 33.27 1.58 35.01
CA VAL A 238 31.81 1.53 34.93
C VAL A 238 31.34 0.07 34.83
N ALA A 239 30.60 -0.39 35.83
CA ALA A 239 30.03 -1.72 35.83
C ALA A 239 29.09 -1.92 34.63
N GLY A 240 29.23 -3.04 33.92
CA GLY A 240 28.39 -3.39 32.77
C GLY A 240 28.89 -2.90 31.40
N ILE A 241 29.82 -1.94 31.35
CA ILE A 241 30.53 -1.53 30.12
C ILE A 241 32.05 -1.48 30.32
N SER A 242 32.57 -2.11 31.37
CA SER A 242 33.98 -2.02 31.76
C SER A 242 34.96 -2.52 30.70
N SER A 243 34.52 -3.43 29.80
CA SER A 243 35.34 -3.93 28.71
C SER A 243 35.16 -3.15 27.40
N TRP A 244 34.38 -2.07 27.37
CA TRP A 244 34.07 -1.37 26.13
C TRP A 244 35.28 -0.59 25.60
N THR A 245 35.57 -0.80 24.32
CA THR A 245 36.55 -0.05 23.55
C THR A 245 35.95 1.29 23.11
N GLY A 246 36.81 2.22 22.65
CA GLY A 246 36.36 3.54 22.23
C GLY A 246 35.51 3.49 20.95
N SER A 247 35.85 2.59 20.02
CA SER A 247 35.13 2.46 18.75
C SER A 247 33.83 1.69 18.85
N LEU A 248 33.68 0.75 19.79
CA LEU A 248 32.49 -0.09 19.93
C LEU A 248 31.16 0.68 19.91
N PRO A 249 30.94 1.71 20.77
CA PRO A 249 29.68 2.46 20.75
C PRO A 249 29.41 3.16 19.43
N ILE A 250 30.47 3.67 18.77
CA ILE A 250 30.37 4.36 17.47
C ILE A 250 29.96 3.36 16.39
N VAL A 251 30.61 2.20 16.35
CA VAL A 251 30.34 1.15 15.38
C VAL A 251 28.93 0.59 15.55
N LEU A 252 28.49 0.34 16.78
CA LEU A 252 27.12 -0.10 17.08
C LEU A 252 26.09 0.91 16.57
N PHE A 253 26.30 2.20 16.83
CA PHE A 253 25.41 3.25 16.36
C PHE A 253 25.36 3.33 14.82
N LEU A 254 26.52 3.35 14.16
CA LEU A 254 26.61 3.42 12.69
C LEU A 254 26.02 2.18 12.00
N ALA A 255 26.23 0.99 12.58
CA ALA A 255 25.59 -0.23 12.11
C ALA A 255 24.07 -0.14 12.22
N GLY A 256 23.56 0.43 13.32
CA GLY A 256 22.16 0.79 13.46
C GLY A 256 21.66 1.66 12.32
N VAL A 257 22.33 2.79 12.06
CA VAL A 257 21.98 3.72 10.96
C VAL A 257 21.93 2.99 9.63
N SER A 258 22.89 2.11 9.37
CA SER A 258 22.93 1.28 8.16
C SER A 258 21.70 0.36 8.07
N VAL A 259 21.36 -0.38 9.13
CA VAL A 259 20.16 -1.23 9.18
C VAL A 259 18.90 -0.43 8.88
N GLY A 260 18.71 0.68 9.59
CA GLY A 260 17.53 1.54 9.43
C GLY A 260 17.39 2.09 8.01
N ALA A 261 18.49 2.64 7.47
CA ALA A 261 18.52 3.21 6.13
C ALA A 261 18.29 2.14 5.06
N THR A 262 18.92 0.98 5.17
CA THR A 262 18.77 -0.13 4.23
C THR A 262 17.33 -0.65 4.20
N LEU A 263 16.73 -0.90 5.37
CA LEU A 263 15.35 -1.37 5.45
C LEU A 263 14.37 -0.31 4.92
N ALA A 264 14.61 0.97 5.23
CA ALA A 264 13.83 2.05 4.69
C ALA A 264 13.96 2.11 3.17
N ILE A 265 15.16 2.26 2.60
CA ILE A 265 15.40 2.34 1.14
C ILE A 265 14.81 1.14 0.40
N GLY A 266 14.91 -0.07 0.98
CA GLY A 266 14.32 -1.30 0.44
C GLY A 266 12.78 -1.37 0.47
N ASN A 267 12.08 -0.31 0.92
CA ASN A 267 10.64 -0.30 1.18
C ASN A 267 10.19 -1.44 2.10
N LEU A 268 11.07 -1.85 3.02
CA LEU A 268 10.79 -2.88 4.02
C LEU A 268 10.18 -2.29 5.29
N LEU A 269 10.25 -0.96 5.46
CA LEU A 269 9.62 -0.18 6.51
C LEU A 269 8.57 0.77 5.92
N ASP A 270 7.49 0.97 6.66
CA ASP A 270 6.49 2.01 6.40
C ASP A 270 7.09 3.43 6.57
N ARG A 271 6.32 4.47 6.27
CA ARG A 271 6.76 5.86 6.51
C ARG A 271 6.94 6.09 8.01
N PHE A 272 8.01 6.77 8.40
CA PHE A 272 8.32 7.02 9.81
C PHE A 272 7.18 7.77 10.52
N GLN A 273 6.57 8.74 9.84
CA GLN A 273 5.45 9.54 10.38
C GLN A 273 4.18 8.72 10.66
N SER A 274 4.01 7.58 9.98
CA SER A 274 2.85 6.70 10.21
C SER A 274 2.90 5.98 11.55
N LEU A 275 4.09 5.87 12.16
CA LEU A 275 4.22 5.33 13.51
C LEU A 275 3.93 6.35 14.60
N THR A 276 4.19 7.63 14.34
CA THR A 276 4.12 8.69 15.36
C THR A 276 2.74 9.32 15.48
N THR A 277 1.91 9.19 14.45
CA THR A 277 0.60 9.83 14.39
C THR A 277 -0.53 8.80 14.37
N THR A 278 -1.24 8.67 15.49
CA THR A 278 -2.50 7.94 15.56
C THR A 278 -3.65 8.94 15.37
N ALA A 279 -4.73 8.55 14.67
CA ALA A 279 -5.92 9.39 14.43
C ALA A 279 -6.57 9.94 15.72
N THR A 280 -6.21 9.41 16.89
CA THR A 280 -6.74 9.77 18.20
C THR A 280 -5.82 10.68 19.02
N GLY A 281 -4.68 11.15 18.48
CA GLY A 281 -3.71 11.99 19.21
C GLY A 281 -2.98 11.29 20.37
N ARG A 282 -3.18 9.97 20.54
CA ARG A 282 -2.46 9.15 21.52
C ARG A 282 -1.15 8.65 20.92
N ILE A 283 -0.12 8.55 21.77
CA ILE A 283 1.16 7.91 21.44
C ILE A 283 0.85 6.50 20.92
N GLY A 284 1.22 6.23 19.67
CA GLY A 284 1.00 4.91 19.07
C GLY A 284 1.77 3.83 19.84
N PRO A 285 1.29 2.56 19.85
CA PRO A 285 1.98 1.46 20.51
C PRO A 285 3.44 1.32 20.08
N ALA A 286 3.74 1.62 18.81
CA ALA A 286 5.10 1.62 18.28
C ALA A 286 6.00 2.70 18.91
N VAL A 287 5.46 3.88 19.22
CA VAL A 287 6.23 4.95 19.89
C VAL A 287 6.44 4.62 21.36
N ALA A 288 5.43 4.08 22.04
CA ALA A 288 5.58 3.60 23.41
C ALA A 288 6.67 2.51 23.50
N LEU A 289 6.66 1.57 22.54
CA LEU A 289 7.69 0.54 22.42
C LEU A 289 9.07 1.13 22.10
N ALA A 290 9.13 2.14 21.23
CA ALA A 290 10.38 2.83 20.91
C ALA A 290 10.96 3.53 22.15
N LEU A 291 10.14 4.16 22.99
CA LEU A 291 10.58 4.76 24.26
C LEU A 291 11.16 3.72 25.21
N VAL A 292 10.53 2.55 25.33
CA VAL A 292 11.08 1.45 26.14
C VAL A 292 12.41 0.95 25.56
N ALA A 293 12.50 0.84 24.23
CA ALA A 293 13.70 0.36 23.55
C ALA A 293 14.92 1.29 23.70
N VAL A 294 14.70 2.60 23.92
CA VAL A 294 15.78 3.54 24.27
C VAL A 294 16.42 3.18 25.62
N VAL A 295 15.61 2.72 26.58
CA VAL A 295 16.09 2.34 27.92
C VAL A 295 16.66 0.93 27.91
N ASN A 296 15.92 -0.03 27.35
CA ASN A 296 16.34 -1.42 27.24
C ASN A 296 15.66 -2.09 26.04
N PHE A 297 16.44 -2.28 24.98
CA PHE A 297 16.03 -2.91 23.74
C PHE A 297 15.48 -4.33 23.96
N TRP A 298 16.11 -5.15 24.80
CA TRP A 298 15.68 -6.54 25.01
C TRP A 298 14.34 -6.62 25.75
N ALA A 299 14.11 -5.71 26.71
CA ALA A 299 12.82 -5.58 27.37
C ALA A 299 11.73 -5.15 26.37
N ALA A 300 12.03 -4.19 25.49
CA ALA A 300 11.11 -3.79 24.43
C ALA A 300 10.83 -4.94 23.44
N LEU A 301 11.85 -5.69 23.03
CA LEU A 301 11.69 -6.85 22.16
C LEU A 301 10.78 -7.90 22.80
N LEU A 302 11.00 -8.22 24.07
CA LEU A 302 10.18 -9.19 24.80
C LEU A 302 8.72 -8.72 24.92
N LEU A 303 8.50 -7.44 25.24
CA LEU A 303 7.17 -6.84 25.27
C LEU A 303 6.49 -6.89 23.90
N TYR A 304 7.24 -6.59 22.83
CA TYR A 304 6.74 -6.65 21.45
C TYR A 304 6.30 -8.07 21.07
N LEU A 305 7.15 -9.05 21.32
CA LEU A 305 6.86 -10.46 21.02
C LEU A 305 5.66 -10.96 21.85
N SER A 306 5.58 -10.58 23.12
CA SER A 306 4.46 -10.92 23.99
C SER A 306 3.16 -10.31 23.48
N MET A 307 3.16 -9.01 23.16
CA MET A 307 1.99 -8.31 22.65
C MET A 307 1.52 -8.91 21.31
N GLY A 308 2.45 -9.21 20.40
CA GLY A 308 2.14 -9.85 19.12
C GLY A 308 1.58 -11.27 19.29
N ALA A 309 2.08 -12.05 20.24
CA ALA A 309 1.57 -13.38 20.55
C ALA A 309 0.15 -13.36 21.14
N PHE A 310 -0.13 -12.43 22.07
CA PHE A 310 -1.46 -12.31 22.68
C PHE A 310 -2.51 -11.71 21.75
N GLN A 311 -2.12 -10.76 20.90
CA GLN A 311 -3.04 -10.04 20.01
C GLN A 311 -3.14 -10.66 18.62
N ASN A 312 -2.31 -11.66 18.33
CA ASN A 312 -2.16 -12.30 17.02
C ASN A 312 -1.99 -11.26 15.89
N ALA A 313 -1.29 -10.17 16.20
CA ALA A 313 -1.14 -9.00 15.35
C ALA A 313 0.31 -8.50 15.43
N PHE A 314 1.07 -8.71 14.36
CA PHE A 314 2.43 -8.20 14.22
C PHE A 314 2.46 -7.05 13.22
N ASN A 315 3.17 -5.98 13.56
CA ASN A 315 3.48 -4.94 12.60
C ASN A 315 4.74 -5.32 11.82
N TYR A 316 4.63 -5.50 10.51
CA TYR A 316 5.77 -5.93 9.69
C TYR A 316 6.99 -5.00 9.79
N SER A 317 6.78 -3.69 9.82
CA SER A 317 7.85 -2.69 9.93
C SER A 317 8.55 -2.79 11.28
N THR A 318 7.78 -2.87 12.37
CA THR A 318 8.34 -3.04 13.72
C THR A 318 9.07 -4.37 13.87
N THR A 319 8.53 -5.47 13.33
CA THR A 319 9.19 -6.78 13.37
C THR A 319 10.53 -6.75 12.63
N ARG A 320 10.59 -6.14 11.44
CA ARG A 320 11.80 -6.11 10.61
C ARG A 320 12.91 -5.25 11.22
N ILE A 321 12.57 -4.08 11.76
CA ILE A 321 13.58 -3.24 12.42
C ILE A 321 14.10 -3.92 13.68
N MET A 322 13.23 -4.53 14.49
CA MET A 322 13.64 -5.29 15.68
C MET A 322 14.55 -6.47 15.31
N ALA A 323 14.18 -7.24 14.28
CA ALA A 323 15.01 -8.34 13.79
C ALA A 323 16.38 -7.88 13.27
N GLY A 324 16.40 -6.79 12.48
CA GLY A 324 17.65 -6.21 11.96
C GLY A 324 18.59 -5.74 13.08
N VAL A 325 18.04 -5.13 14.13
CA VAL A 325 18.80 -4.72 15.31
C VAL A 325 19.35 -5.93 16.05
N VAL A 326 18.54 -6.97 16.30
CA VAL A 326 19.02 -8.22 16.93
C VAL A 326 20.20 -8.80 16.15
N VAL A 327 20.06 -8.94 14.83
CA VAL A 327 21.11 -9.50 13.98
C VAL A 327 22.38 -8.66 14.07
N ALA A 328 22.30 -7.34 13.87
CA ALA A 328 23.48 -6.48 13.93
C ALA A 328 24.14 -6.47 15.32
N THR A 329 23.37 -6.38 16.41
CA THR A 329 23.89 -6.40 17.77
C THR A 329 24.60 -7.72 18.08
N VAL A 330 23.99 -8.86 17.73
CA VAL A 330 24.59 -10.18 17.96
C VAL A 330 25.87 -10.32 17.15
N THR A 331 25.85 -10.00 15.86
CA THR A 331 27.03 -10.09 14.98
C THR A 331 28.19 -9.26 15.52
N LEU A 332 27.95 -8.01 15.92
CA LEU A 332 29.01 -7.13 16.42
C LEU A 332 29.50 -7.51 17.82
N ALA A 333 28.61 -8.02 18.69
CA ALA A 333 29.00 -8.50 20.01
C ALA A 333 29.92 -9.73 19.94
N PHE A 334 29.65 -10.65 19.02
CA PHE A 334 30.54 -11.79 18.78
C PHE A 334 31.85 -11.37 18.08
N ALA A 335 31.79 -10.45 17.13
CA ALA A 335 33.00 -9.97 16.46
C ALA A 335 33.97 -9.25 17.41
N SER A 336 33.44 -8.53 18.40
CA SER A 336 34.23 -7.85 19.44
C SER A 336 34.65 -8.76 20.60
N SER A 337 34.29 -10.06 20.60
CA SER A 337 34.50 -10.94 21.76
C SER A 337 35.97 -11.20 22.10
N ALA A 338 36.89 -10.90 21.17
CA ALA A 338 38.33 -10.95 21.41
C ALA A 338 38.81 -9.86 22.39
N HIS A 339 38.06 -8.76 22.51
CA HIS A 339 38.48 -7.57 23.25
C HIS A 339 37.44 -7.09 24.27
N VAL A 340 36.18 -7.51 24.09
CA VAL A 340 35.03 -7.06 24.87
C VAL A 340 34.29 -8.28 25.40
N VAL A 341 33.82 -8.21 26.64
CA VAL A 341 32.91 -9.23 27.18
C VAL A 341 31.61 -9.18 26.39
N ALA A 342 31.34 -10.22 25.60
CA ALA A 342 30.17 -10.29 24.72
C ALA A 342 28.85 -10.04 25.48
N ALA A 343 28.74 -10.49 26.75
CA ALA A 343 27.57 -10.22 27.59
C ALA A 343 27.33 -8.72 27.82
N GLN A 344 28.38 -7.91 27.99
CA GLN A 344 28.27 -6.46 28.14
C GLN A 344 27.81 -5.80 26.84
N ALA A 345 28.41 -6.21 25.72
CA ALA A 345 28.03 -5.73 24.39
C ALA A 345 26.59 -6.11 24.01
N LEU A 346 26.14 -7.32 24.35
CA LEU A 346 24.76 -7.74 24.14
C LEU A 346 23.80 -6.94 25.00
N THR A 347 24.10 -6.74 26.29
CA THR A 347 23.19 -6.08 27.24
C THR A 347 22.84 -4.66 26.79
N TRP A 348 23.83 -3.88 26.35
CA TRP A 348 23.66 -2.45 26.04
C TRP A 348 23.73 -2.12 24.55
N GLY A 349 24.34 -2.98 23.73
CA GLY A 349 24.56 -2.70 22.32
C GLY A 349 23.27 -2.63 21.51
N GLY A 350 22.23 -3.36 21.92
CA GLY A 350 20.91 -3.27 21.32
C GLY A 350 20.34 -1.85 21.34
N ASN A 351 20.56 -1.10 22.42
CA ASN A 351 20.05 0.27 22.55
C ASN A 351 20.70 1.20 21.52
N LEU A 352 22.02 1.12 21.36
CA LEU A 352 22.76 1.96 20.41
C LEU A 352 22.42 1.62 18.96
N VAL A 353 22.35 0.33 18.63
CA VAL A 353 21.97 -0.12 17.29
C VAL A 353 20.52 0.27 16.97
N TYR A 354 19.60 0.15 17.94
CA TYR A 354 18.20 0.56 17.74
C TYR A 354 18.05 2.07 17.52
N LEU A 355 18.73 2.89 18.33
CA LEU A 355 18.75 4.34 18.15
C LEU A 355 19.30 4.74 16.78
N GLY A 356 20.43 4.14 16.39
CA GLY A 356 20.97 4.29 15.04
C GLY A 356 19.95 3.91 13.97
N ALA A 357 19.26 2.79 14.13
CA ALA A 357 18.26 2.31 13.17
C ALA A 357 17.07 3.25 13.02
N LEU A 358 16.59 3.86 14.10
CA LEU A 358 15.55 4.88 14.01
C LEU A 358 16.02 6.12 13.24
N ILE A 359 17.25 6.56 13.45
CA ILE A 359 17.84 7.71 12.74
C ILE A 359 18.05 7.38 11.27
N GLY A 360 18.62 6.22 10.96
CA GLY A 360 18.82 5.75 9.59
C GLY A 360 17.51 5.63 8.83
N TRP A 361 16.46 5.12 9.49
CA TRP A 361 15.12 5.10 8.94
C TRP A 361 14.58 6.51 8.68
N LEU A 362 14.64 7.41 9.67
CA LEU A 362 14.14 8.78 9.53
C LEU A 362 14.80 9.51 8.36
N VAL A 363 16.14 9.45 8.27
CA VAL A 363 16.91 10.11 7.20
C VAL A 363 16.56 9.52 5.83
N ALA A 364 16.48 8.20 5.72
CA ALA A 364 16.09 7.53 4.48
C ALA A 364 14.65 7.84 4.05
N ASP A 365 13.73 8.02 5.00
CA ASP A 365 12.34 8.37 4.70
C ASP A 365 12.21 9.82 4.19
N GLN A 366 12.99 10.76 4.74
CA GLN A 366 13.07 12.14 4.25
C GLN A 366 13.60 12.23 2.81
N MET A 367 14.53 11.37 2.43
CA MET A 367 15.07 11.33 1.06
C MET A 367 14.07 10.78 0.01
N LYS A 368 12.96 10.18 0.45
CA LYS A 368 11.90 9.65 -0.45
C LYS A 368 10.74 10.62 -0.65
N GLY A 369 10.60 11.62 0.21
CA GLY A 369 9.59 12.67 0.11
C GLY A 369 10.05 13.76 -0.84
#